data_AF-A0A6J4TPG2-F1
#
_entry.id   AF-A0A6J4TPG2-F1
#
_cell.length_a   1.000
_cell.length_b   1.000
_cell.length_c   1.000
_cell.angle_alpha   90.00
_cell.angle_beta   90.00
_cell.angle_gamma   90.00
#
_symmetry.space_group_name_H-M   'P 1'
#
loop_
_entity.id
_entity.type
_entity.pdbx_description
1 polymer ?
#
loop_
_entity_poly.entity_id
_entity_poly.type
_entity_poly.pdbx_seq_one_letter_code
_entity_poly.pdbx_strand_id
1 'polypeptide(L)'
;MKLDVQTFNGPAGDIDLNDEVFGVEPRADILHRVVTWQLEKRRGTARAARERSEVNRTGKKYGKQKGGGTARHGDRRAPIFVGGGKAHGPRVRDFDPSLNKKVRALGLRMALS
;
A
#
# COMPACT_ATOMS: atom_id res chain seq x y z
N MET A 1 11.25 35.05 1.59
CA MET A 1 11.00 35.09 3.07
C MET A 1 12.31 35.22 3.84
N LYS A 2 12.45 36.13 4.81
CA LYS A 2 13.70 36.30 5.60
C LYS A 2 13.65 35.51 6.91
N LEU A 3 14.70 34.74 7.21
CA LEU A 3 14.82 33.95 8.44
C LEU A 3 16.13 34.26 9.16
N ASP A 4 16.09 34.24 10.50
CA ASP A 4 17.27 34.45 11.33
C ASP A 4 18.09 33.17 11.46
N VAL A 5 19.41 33.29 11.33
CA VAL A 5 20.37 32.19 11.48
C VAL A 5 20.86 32.14 12.92
N GLN A 6 20.74 30.99 13.56
CA GLN A 6 21.27 30.76 14.91
C GLN A 6 22.46 29.80 14.87
N THR A 7 23.51 30.13 15.62
CA THR A 7 24.64 29.23 15.90
C THR A 7 24.65 28.86 17.37
N PHE A 8 25.38 27.80 17.72
CA PHE A 8 25.55 27.37 19.11
C PHE A 8 26.06 28.50 20.03
N ASN A 9 26.82 29.46 19.50
CA ASN A 9 27.38 30.60 20.23
C ASN A 9 26.50 31.88 20.18
N GLY A 10 25.35 31.86 19.49
CA GLY A 10 24.46 33.01 19.38
C GLY A 10 23.96 33.31 17.95
N PRO A 11 23.22 34.42 17.76
CA PRO A 11 22.65 34.81 16.46
C PRO A 11 23.75 35.16 15.45
N ALA A 12 23.58 34.73 14.20
CA ALA A 12 24.61 34.75 13.16
C ALA A 12 24.14 35.36 11.82
N GLY A 13 23.22 36.32 11.89
CA GLY A 13 22.70 37.05 10.73
C GLY A 13 21.43 36.43 10.15
N ASP A 14 21.07 36.84 8.93
CA ASP A 14 19.79 36.50 8.31
C ASP A 14 20.00 35.84 6.94
N ILE A 15 19.04 35.00 6.53
CA ILE A 15 19.01 34.38 5.20
C ILE A 15 17.68 34.70 4.49
N ASP A 16 17.78 35.07 3.22
CA ASP A 16 16.62 35.24 2.35
C ASP A 16 16.33 33.94 1.58
N LEU A 17 15.15 33.38 1.83
CA LEU A 17 14.63 32.19 1.16
C LEU A 17 13.96 32.55 -0.17
N ASN A 18 14.13 31.67 -1.16
CA ASN A 18 13.53 31.80 -2.49
C ASN A 18 12.00 31.63 -2.45
N ASP A 19 11.27 32.65 -2.91
CA ASP A 19 9.81 32.69 -2.92
C ASP A 19 9.19 31.63 -3.86
N GLU A 20 9.90 31.14 -4.88
CA GLU A 20 9.39 30.05 -5.75
C GLU A 20 9.27 28.70 -5.03
N VAL A 21 9.95 28.54 -3.90
CA VAL A 21 9.99 27.31 -3.09
C VAL A 21 9.20 27.48 -1.80
N PHE A 22 9.29 28.66 -1.17
CA PHE A 22 8.75 28.96 0.15
C PHE A 22 7.58 29.96 0.14
N GLY A 23 7.11 30.37 -1.04
CA GLY A 23 5.97 31.29 -1.22
C GLY A 23 4.83 30.68 -2.01
N VAL A 24 4.73 29.35 -2.08
CA VAL A 24 3.69 28.66 -2.86
C VAL A 24 2.45 28.44 -1.99
N GLU A 25 1.29 28.90 -2.47
CA GLU A 25 0.02 28.73 -1.76
C GLU A 25 -0.28 27.23 -1.48
N PRO A 26 -0.45 26.83 -0.21
CA PRO A 26 -0.71 25.45 0.16
C PRO A 26 -2.03 24.93 -0.41
N ARG A 27 -1.95 23.78 -1.07
CA ARG A 27 -3.13 23.08 -1.61
C ARG A 27 -3.33 21.74 -0.92
N ALA A 28 -4.38 21.65 -0.12
CA ALA A 28 -4.70 20.45 0.66
C ALA A 28 -4.86 19.18 -0.19
N ASP A 29 -5.39 19.30 -1.41
CA ASP A 29 -5.58 18.16 -2.32
C ASP A 29 -4.24 17.56 -2.79
N ILE A 30 -3.25 18.40 -3.09
CA ILE A 30 -1.93 17.97 -3.54
C ILE A 30 -1.13 17.41 -2.37
N LEU A 31 -1.16 18.07 -1.21
CA LEU A 31 -0.51 17.59 0.00
C LEU A 31 -1.04 16.22 0.41
N HIS A 32 -2.37 16.06 0.47
CA HIS A 32 -3.00 14.78 0.76
C HIS A 32 -2.55 13.68 -0.22
N ARG A 33 -2.58 13.95 -1.53
CA ARG A 33 -2.13 12.99 -2.55
C ARG A 33 -0.67 12.55 -2.35
N VAL A 34 0.23 13.47 -2.04
CA VAL A 34 1.64 13.15 -1.80
C VAL A 34 1.81 12.31 -0.53
N VAL A 35 1.12 12.67 0.55
CA VAL A 35 1.17 11.91 1.82
C VAL A 35 0.58 10.50 1.63
N THR A 36 -0.59 10.36 1.02
CA THR A 36 -1.19 9.04 0.73
C THR A 36 -0.25 8.19 -0.12
N TRP A 37 0.37 8.78 -1.15
CA TRP A 37 1.36 8.10 -1.99
C TRP A 37 2.57 7.62 -1.19
N GLN A 38 3.15 8.46 -0.34
CA GLN A 38 4.28 8.09 0.53
C GLN A 38 3.89 6.97 1.50
N LEU A 39 2.71 7.05 2.11
CA LEU A 39 2.20 6.06 3.05
C LEU A 39 1.93 4.71 2.38
N GLU A 40 1.33 4.70 1.19
CA GLU A 40 1.15 3.46 0.43
C GLU A 40 2.47 2.83 0.04
N LYS A 41 3.41 3.63 -0.47
CA LYS A 41 4.72 3.13 -0.92
C LYS A 41 5.61 2.63 0.23
N ARG A 42 5.38 3.11 1.46
CA ARG A 42 6.04 2.61 2.67
C ARG A 42 5.54 1.21 3.07
N ARG A 43 4.37 0.77 2.60
CA ARG A 43 3.81 -0.53 3.00
C ARG A 43 4.67 -1.67 2.46
N GLY A 44 4.92 -2.65 3.32
CA GLY A 44 5.49 -3.92 2.90
C GLY A 44 4.50 -4.74 2.05
N THR A 45 5.03 -5.72 1.33
CA THR A 45 4.27 -6.68 0.54
C THR A 45 3.16 -7.35 1.37
N ALA A 46 1.93 -7.35 0.84
CA ALA A 46 0.81 -8.05 1.47
C ALA A 46 1.04 -9.57 1.42
N ARG A 47 0.79 -10.27 2.53
CA ARG A 47 0.91 -11.73 2.58
C ARG A 47 -0.26 -12.41 1.89
N ALA A 48 0.03 -13.45 1.11
CA ALA A 48 -1.00 -14.30 0.52
C ALA A 48 -1.62 -15.26 1.53
N ALA A 49 -2.90 -15.52 1.38
CA ALA A 49 -3.54 -16.72 1.90
C ALA A 49 -3.47 -17.84 0.87
N ARG A 50 -3.49 -19.09 1.35
CA ARG A 50 -3.41 -20.25 0.46
C ARG A 50 -4.72 -20.45 -0.29
N GLU A 51 -4.62 -20.49 -1.62
CA GLU A 51 -5.73 -20.89 -2.48
C GLU A 51 -5.88 -22.43 -2.53
N ARG A 52 -6.96 -22.92 -3.16
CA ARG A 52 -7.26 -24.36 -3.22
C ARG A 52 -6.12 -25.20 -3.82
N SER A 53 -5.32 -24.63 -4.71
CA SER A 53 -4.16 -25.29 -5.35
C SER A 53 -2.99 -25.45 -4.37
N GLU A 54 -2.82 -24.50 -3.46
CA GLU A 54 -1.66 -24.37 -2.56
C GLU A 54 -1.88 -25.08 -1.22
N VAL A 55 -3.14 -25.39 -0.87
CA VAL A 55 -3.45 -26.12 0.36
C VAL A 55 -3.04 -27.58 0.24
N ASN A 56 -2.25 -28.05 1.21
CA ASN A 56 -1.84 -29.44 1.30
C ASN A 56 -2.97 -30.33 1.82
N ARG A 57 -3.83 -30.81 0.90
CA ARG A 57 -4.87 -31.81 1.18
C ARG A 57 -5.06 -32.77 0.01
N THR A 58 -5.94 -33.74 0.16
CA THR A 58 -6.27 -34.68 -0.91
C THR A 58 -6.95 -33.98 -2.10
N GLY A 59 -6.29 -34.04 -3.26
CA GLY A 59 -6.86 -33.63 -4.57
C GLY A 59 -7.67 -34.73 -5.26
N LYS A 60 -7.61 -35.98 -4.76
CA LYS A 60 -8.44 -37.09 -5.24
C LYS A 60 -9.92 -36.76 -5.07
N LYS A 61 -10.74 -37.29 -5.99
CA LYS A 61 -12.19 -37.22 -5.90
C LYS A 61 -12.67 -37.67 -4.51
N TYR A 62 -13.38 -36.82 -3.79
CA TYR A 62 -13.75 -37.04 -2.39
C TYR A 62 -14.78 -38.17 -2.19
N GLY A 63 -15.60 -38.45 -3.21
CA GLY A 63 -16.58 -39.52 -3.19
C GLY A 63 -17.07 -39.91 -4.58
N LYS A 64 -17.96 -40.90 -4.68
CA LYS A 64 -18.58 -41.31 -5.94
C LYS A 64 -19.42 -40.15 -6.54
N GLN A 65 -19.52 -40.08 -7.87
CA GLN A 65 -20.31 -39.03 -8.54
C GLN A 65 -21.82 -39.17 -8.28
N LYS A 66 -22.29 -40.40 -8.07
CA LYS A 66 -23.68 -40.79 -7.77
C LYS A 66 -23.65 -42.02 -6.84
N GLY A 67 -24.81 -42.37 -6.24
CA GLY A 67 -24.96 -43.57 -5.40
C GLY A 67 -24.25 -43.50 -4.04
N GLY A 68 -23.97 -42.29 -3.54
CA GLY A 68 -23.23 -42.08 -2.28
C GLY A 68 -24.02 -41.40 -1.16
N GLY A 69 -25.30 -41.08 -1.36
CA GLY A 69 -26.18 -40.47 -0.35
C GLY A 69 -25.78 -39.08 0.15
N THR A 70 -24.72 -38.49 -0.40
CA THR A 70 -24.14 -37.21 0.03
C THR A 70 -24.05 -36.23 -1.14
N ALA A 71 -23.81 -34.95 -0.83
CA ALA A 71 -23.61 -33.91 -1.84
C ALA A 71 -22.38 -34.21 -2.72
N ARG A 72 -22.39 -33.69 -3.94
CA ARG A 72 -21.31 -33.93 -4.91
C ARG A 72 -20.09 -33.08 -4.57
N HIS A 73 -18.95 -33.75 -4.44
CA HIS A 73 -17.68 -33.08 -4.15
C HIS A 73 -16.59 -33.51 -5.11
N GLY A 74 -15.80 -32.51 -5.54
CA GLY A 74 -14.59 -32.70 -6.33
C GLY A 74 -13.46 -33.16 -5.42
N ASP A 75 -12.75 -32.23 -4.80
CA ASP A 75 -11.62 -32.51 -3.89
C ASP A 75 -11.90 -32.01 -2.46
N ARG A 76 -11.03 -32.38 -1.51
CA ARG A 76 -11.14 -31.94 -0.11
C ARG A 76 -10.49 -30.57 0.15
N ARG A 77 -9.79 -29.99 -0.84
CA ARG A 77 -9.16 -28.66 -0.79
C ARG A 77 -10.14 -27.53 -1.08
N ALA A 78 -11.34 -27.84 -1.56
CA ALA A 78 -12.38 -26.87 -1.87
C ALA A 78 -12.70 -25.94 -0.68
N PRO A 79 -12.98 -24.65 -0.94
CA PRO A 79 -13.18 -23.62 0.10
C PRO A 79 -14.37 -23.88 1.02
N ILE A 80 -15.34 -24.69 0.57
CA ILE A 80 -16.53 -25.06 1.35
C ILE A 80 -16.20 -25.98 2.54
N PHE A 81 -15.02 -26.62 2.54
CA PHE A 81 -14.62 -27.52 3.62
C PHE A 81 -13.74 -26.80 4.64
N VAL A 82 -13.87 -27.20 5.91
CA VAL A 82 -12.92 -26.79 6.97
C VAL A 82 -11.52 -27.28 6.60
N GLY A 83 -10.57 -26.34 6.60
CA GLY A 83 -9.19 -26.55 6.14
C GLY A 83 -9.02 -26.56 4.62
N GLY A 84 -10.03 -26.15 3.85
CA GLY A 84 -9.92 -25.86 2.42
C GLY A 84 -9.19 -24.53 2.14
N GLY A 85 -8.85 -24.29 0.87
CA GLY A 85 -8.24 -23.03 0.44
C GLY A 85 -9.22 -21.85 0.45
N LYS A 86 -8.70 -20.62 0.48
CA LYS A 86 -9.54 -19.40 0.41
C LYS A 86 -9.80 -19.02 -1.06
N ALA A 87 -11.06 -18.86 -1.45
CA ALA A 87 -11.43 -18.56 -2.85
C ALA A 87 -11.09 -17.12 -3.28
N HIS A 88 -11.30 -16.14 -2.39
CA HIS A 88 -10.97 -14.73 -2.60
C HIS A 88 -10.16 -14.22 -1.41
N GLY A 89 -9.14 -14.99 -1.04
CA GLY A 89 -8.22 -14.60 0.03
C GLY A 89 -7.30 -13.45 -0.39
N PRO A 90 -6.61 -12.82 0.56
CA PRO A 90 -5.56 -11.87 0.25
C PRO A 90 -4.49 -12.56 -0.64
N ARG A 91 -4.03 -11.86 -1.66
CA ARG A 91 -2.93 -12.30 -2.54
C ARG A 91 -1.66 -11.54 -2.23
N VAL A 92 -0.53 -12.07 -2.68
CA VAL A 92 0.72 -11.30 -2.68
C VAL A 92 0.47 -10.04 -3.52
N ARG A 93 0.65 -8.88 -2.89
CA ARG A 93 0.49 -7.58 -3.54
C ARG A 93 1.56 -6.64 -3.03
N ASP A 94 2.31 -6.09 -3.96
CA ASP A 94 3.20 -4.97 -3.70
C ASP A 94 2.45 -3.66 -3.86
N PHE A 95 2.77 -2.69 -3.00
CA PHE A 95 2.18 -1.36 -3.01
C PHE A 95 3.19 -0.38 -3.60
N ASP A 96 3.23 -0.28 -4.92
CA ASP A 96 4.09 0.70 -5.61
C ASP A 96 3.29 1.62 -6.55
N PRO A 97 2.42 2.48 -6.01
CA PRO A 97 1.74 3.47 -6.83
C PRO A 97 2.75 4.50 -7.37
N SER A 98 2.58 4.87 -8.63
CA SER A 98 3.38 5.94 -9.25
C SER A 98 2.72 7.31 -9.04
N LEU A 99 3.53 8.35 -8.85
CA LEU A 99 3.08 9.73 -8.82
C LEU A 99 4.01 10.61 -9.68
N ASN A 100 3.41 11.49 -10.48
CA ASN A 100 4.12 12.39 -11.38
C ASN A 100 5.22 13.17 -10.63
N LYS A 101 6.44 13.21 -11.19
CA LYS A 101 7.59 13.90 -10.59
C LYS A 101 7.28 15.36 -10.29
N LYS A 102 6.59 16.05 -11.20
CA LYS A 102 6.16 17.45 -11.03
C LYS A 102 5.22 17.64 -9.85
N VAL A 103 4.32 16.69 -9.60
CA VAL A 103 3.38 16.74 -8.46
C VAL A 103 4.11 16.52 -7.14
N ARG A 104 5.09 15.60 -7.10
CA ARG A 104 5.95 15.38 -5.93
C ARG A 104 6.75 16.63 -5.58
N ALA A 105 7.40 17.24 -6.56
CA ALA A 105 8.15 18.48 -6.37
C ALA A 105 7.26 19.64 -5.95
N LEU A 106 6.05 19.76 -6.53
CA LEU A 106 5.08 20.78 -6.14
C LEU A 106 4.59 20.60 -4.71
N GLY A 107 4.24 19.37 -4.31
CA GLY A 107 3.79 19.08 -2.95
C GLY A 107 4.88 19.34 -1.90
N LEU A 108 6.15 19.09 -2.22
CA LEU A 108 7.26 19.42 -1.32
C LEU A 108 7.39 20.95 -1.15
N ARG A 109 7.32 21.72 -2.23
CA ARG A 109 7.35 23.20 -2.15
C ARG A 109 6.19 23.75 -1.33
N MET A 110 4.97 23.25 -1.55
CA MET A 110 3.78 23.62 -0.76
C MET A 110 3.88 23.24 0.72
N ALA A 111 4.64 22.20 1.07
CA ALA A 111 4.82 21.78 2.46
C ALA A 111 5.92 22.57 3.18
N LEU A 112 6.82 23.21 2.44
CA LEU A 112 7.90 24.05 2.96
C LEU A 112 7.51 25.53 3.02
N SER A 113 6.56 25.97 2.19
CA SER A 113 6.02 27.34 2.17
C SER A 113 5.19 27.67 3.41
#